data_AF-A0A126SYU6-F1
#
_entry.id   AF-A0A126SYU6-F1
#
_cell.length_a   1.000
_cell.length_b   1.000
_cell.length_c   1.000
_cell.angle_alpha   90.00
_cell.angle_beta   90.00
_cell.angle_gamma   90.00
#
_symmetry.space_group_name_H-M   'P 1'
#
loop_
_entity.id
_entity.type
_entity.pdbx_description
1 polymer ?
#
loop_
_entity_poly.entity_id
_entity_poly.type
_entity_poly.pdbx_seq_one_letter_code
_entity_poly.pdbx_strand_id
1 'polypeptide(L)' 'MALSAERVAQHVREIREQGFTVVENAIPSDLLAALRGGLDRFIESSGHGYSTTGFEGTRTIRIYNLLALCHS' A
#
# COMPACT_ATOMS: atom_id res chain seq x y z
N MET A 1 3.87 -11.86 13.01
CA MET A 1 5.03 -12.78 13.12
C MET A 1 6.08 -12.36 12.13
N ALA A 2 7.36 -12.34 12.51
CA ALA A 2 8.44 -12.06 11.58
C ALA A 2 8.70 -13.27 10.66
N LEU A 3 9.05 -13.02 9.40
CA LEU A 3 9.46 -14.07 8.46
C LEU A 3 10.76 -14.74 8.96
N SER A 4 10.87 -16.06 8.78
CA SER A 4 12.13 -16.75 9.02
C SER A 4 13.18 -16.33 7.98
N ALA A 5 14.47 -16.41 8.35
CA ALA A 5 15.57 -16.09 7.44
C ALA A 5 15.54 -16.93 6.14
N GLU A 6 15.12 -18.19 6.24
CA GLU A 6 14.97 -19.08 5.08
C GLU A 6 13.88 -18.59 4.12
N ARG A 7 12.71 -18.20 4.65
CA ARG A 7 11.62 -17.63 3.83
C ARG A 7 12.03 -16.30 3.21
N VAL A 8 12.77 -15.47 3.92
CA VAL A 8 13.35 -14.23 3.36
C VAL A 8 14.29 -14.57 2.19
N ALA A 9 15.19 -15.54 2.35
CA ALA A 9 16.10 -15.95 1.28
C ALA A 9 15.35 -16.51 0.05
N GLN A 10 14.24 -17.21 0.25
CA GLN A 10 13.37 -17.65 -0.83
C GLN A 10 12.75 -16.46 -1.58
N HIS A 11 12.10 -15.53 -0.87
CA HIS A 11 11.49 -14.33 -1.46
C HIS A 11 12.52 -13.50 -2.24
N VAL A 12 13.76 -13.39 -1.74
CA VAL A 12 14.86 -12.70 -2.46
C VAL A 12 15.22 -13.42 -3.76
N ARG A 13 15.29 -14.76 -3.77
CA ARG A 13 15.54 -15.52 -5.01
C ARG A 13 14.40 -15.34 -6.02
N GLU A 14 13.16 -15.40 -5.57
CA GLU A 14 11.98 -15.19 -6.44
C GLU A 14 11.98 -13.79 -7.05
N ILE A 15 12.29 -12.74 -6.28
CA ILE A 15 12.45 -11.39 -6.83
C ILE A 15 13.54 -11.35 -7.91
N ARG A 16 14.68 -12.01 -7.68
CA ARG A 16 15.78 -12.04 -8.65
C ARG A 16 15.39 -12.75 -9.95
N GLU A 17 14.63 -13.84 -9.85
CA GLU A 17 14.33 -14.73 -10.98
C GLU A 17 13.04 -14.35 -11.72
N GLN A 18 12.04 -13.83 -11.01
CA GLN A 18 10.70 -13.52 -11.51
C GLN A 18 10.41 -12.02 -11.55
N GLY A 19 11.24 -11.20 -10.89
CA GLY A 19 11.02 -9.76 -10.74
C GLY A 19 10.06 -9.38 -9.61
N PHE A 20 9.42 -10.35 -8.95
CA PHE A 20 8.52 -10.13 -7.82
C PHE A 20 8.41 -11.36 -6.91
N THR A 21 7.78 -11.19 -5.76
CA THR A 21 7.33 -12.28 -4.88
C THR A 21 6.08 -11.82 -4.12
N VAL A 22 5.31 -12.77 -3.58
CA VAL A 22 4.12 -12.48 -2.77
C VAL A 22 4.37 -12.94 -1.33
N VAL A 23 4.22 -12.01 -0.40
CA VAL A 23 4.24 -12.30 1.04
C VAL A 23 2.81 -12.28 1.56
N GLU A 24 2.25 -13.48 1.74
CA GLU A 24 0.90 -13.64 2.28
C GLU A 24 0.81 -13.10 3.71
N ASN A 25 -0.29 -12.38 4.00
CA ASN A 25 -0.58 -11.83 5.33
C ASN A 25 0.58 -10.97 5.89
N ALA A 26 1.22 -10.17 5.04
CA ALA A 26 2.37 -9.34 5.42
C ALA A 26 2.06 -8.35 6.57
N ILE A 27 0.80 -7.94 6.70
CA ILE A 27 0.32 -7.11 7.81
C ILE A 27 -0.93 -7.73 8.46
N PRO A 28 -1.14 -7.50 9.77
CA PRO A 28 -2.38 -7.85 10.44
C PRO A 28 -3.63 -7.24 9.77
N SER A 29 -4.75 -7.96 9.83
CA SER A 29 -6.01 -7.54 9.18
C SER A 29 -6.64 -6.31 9.83
N ASP A 30 -6.47 -6.12 11.13
CA ASP A 30 -6.89 -4.94 11.88
C ASP A 30 -6.09 -3.70 11.47
N LEU A 31 -4.77 -3.84 11.29
CA LEU A 31 -3.93 -2.77 10.73
C LEU A 31 -4.36 -2.41 9.30
N LEU A 32 -4.65 -3.40 8.46
CA LEU A 32 -5.17 -3.16 7.11
C LEU A 32 -6.49 -2.38 7.14
N ALA A 33 -7.42 -2.77 8.01
CA ALA A 33 -8.70 -2.08 8.19
C ALA A 33 -8.52 -0.63 8.68
N ALA A 34 -7.62 -0.41 9.64
CA ALA A 34 -7.31 0.91 10.17
C ALA A 34 -6.69 1.83 9.10
N LEU A 35 -5.74 1.31 8.31
CA LEU A 35 -5.15 2.03 7.17
C LEU A 35 -6.23 2.42 6.16
N ARG A 36 -7.11 1.48 5.81
CA ARG A 36 -8.19 1.75 4.86
C ARG A 36 -9.13 2.86 5.36
N GLY A 37 -9.60 2.77 6.61
CA GLY A 37 -10.46 3.79 7.19
C GLY A 37 -9.79 5.16 7.30
N GLY A 38 -8.47 5.21 7.53
CA GLY A 38 -7.72 6.46 7.49
C GLY A 38 -7.69 7.12 6.11
N LEU A 39 -7.49 6.31 5.06
CA LEU A 39 -7.51 6.77 3.68
C LEU A 39 -8.91 7.25 3.27
N ASP A 40 -9.95 6.52 3.62
CA ASP A 40 -11.33 6.90 3.29
C ASP A 40 -11.69 8.25 3.92
N ARG A 41 -11.36 8.48 5.20
CA ARG A 41 -11.54 9.80 5.87
C ARG A 41 -10.74 10.91 5.20
N PHE A 42 -9.51 10.64 4.76
CA PHE A 42 -8.69 11.63 4.07
C PHE A 42 -9.32 12.03 2.72
N ILE A 43 -9.80 11.05 1.94
CA ILE A 43 -10.46 11.29 0.65
C ILE A 43 -11.70 12.16 0.86
N GLU A 44 -12.53 11.82 1.85
CA GLU A 44 -13.75 12.57 2.19
C GLU A 44 -13.45 14.01 2.62
N SER A 45 -12.46 14.21 3.49
CA SER A 45 -12.16 15.52 4.08
C SER A 45 -11.33 16.46 3.20
N SER A 46 -10.46 15.92 2.34
CA SER A 46 -9.58 16.74 1.49
C SER A 46 -10.17 17.05 0.10
N GLY A 47 -11.29 16.42 -0.27
CA GLY A 47 -11.84 16.52 -1.62
C GLY A 47 -10.96 15.87 -2.69
N HIS A 48 -10.02 14.99 -2.31
CA HIS A 48 -9.18 14.25 -3.25
C HIS A 48 -10.05 13.39 -4.17
N GLY A 49 -10.03 13.69 -5.46
CA GLY A 49 -10.80 12.99 -6.48
C GLY A 49 -9.94 12.18 -7.45
N TYR A 50 -10.56 11.77 -8.55
CA TYR A 50 -9.84 11.15 -9.65
C TYR A 50 -8.84 12.12 -10.28
N SER A 51 -7.73 11.59 -10.79
CA SER A 51 -6.81 12.40 -11.57
C SER A 51 -7.47 12.90 -12.85
N THR A 52 -7.04 14.08 -13.30
CA THR A 52 -7.49 14.69 -14.57
C THR A 52 -6.53 14.42 -15.71
N THR A 53 -5.43 13.70 -15.45
CA THR A 53 -4.39 13.42 -16.45
C THR A 53 -4.49 11.99 -17.00
N GLY A 54 -4.14 11.83 -18.28
CA GLY A 54 -4.10 10.50 -18.92
C GLY A 54 -3.03 9.57 -18.34
N PHE A 55 -2.03 10.11 -17.66
CA PHE A 55 -0.95 9.33 -17.04
C PHE A 55 -1.43 8.58 -15.79
N GLU A 56 -2.19 9.25 -14.92
CA GLU A 56 -2.62 8.69 -13.65
C GLU A 56 -3.98 7.97 -13.74
N GLY A 57 -4.71 8.17 -14.83
CA GLY A 57 -6.01 7.55 -15.09
C GLY A 57 -7.18 8.36 -14.52
N THR A 58 -8.20 8.57 -15.35
CA THR A 58 -9.38 9.41 -15.02
C THR A 58 -10.40 8.73 -14.10
N ARG A 59 -10.11 7.51 -13.65
CA ARG A 59 -10.93 6.71 -12.71
C ARG A 59 -10.08 6.11 -11.59
N THR A 60 -8.96 6.73 -11.28
CA THR A 60 -8.01 6.28 -10.26
C THR A 60 -7.73 7.42 -9.29
N ILE A 61 -7.79 7.11 -7.99
CA ILE A 61 -7.38 8.02 -6.91
C ILE A 61 -5.97 7.62 -6.50
N ARG A 62 -5.06 8.59 -6.44
CA ARG A 62 -3.67 8.38 -6.02
C ARG A 62 -3.37 9.34 -4.86
N ILE A 63 -2.96 8.77 -3.74
CA ILE A 63 -2.60 9.53 -2.54
C ILE A 63 -1.12 9.30 -2.29
N TYR A 64 -0.35 10.38 -2.36
CA TYR A 64 1.09 10.37 -2.10
C TYR A 64 1.38 10.89 -0.69
N ASN A 65 2.62 10.69 -0.22
CA ASN A 65 3.10 11.22 1.05
C ASN A 65 2.23 10.81 2.26
N LEU A 66 1.77 9.56 2.29
CA LEU A 66 0.92 9.01 3.37
C LEU A 66 1.51 9.22 4.77
N LEU A 67 2.83 9.29 4.90
CA LEU A 67 3.51 9.55 6.17
C LEU A 67 3.41 11.02 6.62
N ALA A 68 3.32 11.98 5.70
CA ALA A 68 3.15 13.40 6.02
C ALA A 68 1.70 13.74 6.37
N LEU A 69 0.75 12.92 5.95
CA LEU A 69 -0.69 13.09 6.21
C LEU A 69 -1.09 12.60 7.62
N CYS A 70 -0.20 11.88 8.32
CA CYS A 70 -0.35 11.55 9.73
C CYS A 70 0.05 12.75 10.61
N HIS A 71 -0.77 13.81 10.62
CA HIS A 71 -0.79 14.75 11.74
C HIS A 71 -1.96 14.42 12.66
N SER A 72 -1.66 14.50 13.97
CA SER A 72 -2.41 14.01 15.13
C SER A 72 -3.84 14.52 15.25
#